data_AF-A0A015UGX6-F1
#
_entry.id   AF-A0A015UGX6-F1
#
_cell.length_a   1.000
_cell.length_b   1.000
_cell.length_c   1.000
_cell.angle_alpha   90.00
_cell.angle_beta   90.00
_cell.angle_gamma   90.00
#
_symmetry.space_group_name_H-M   'P 1'
#
loop_
_entity.id
_entity.type
_entity.pdbx_description
1 polymer ?
#
loop_
_entity_poly.entity_id
_entity_poly.type
_entity_poly.pdbx_seq_one_letter_code
_entity_poly.pdbx_strand_id
1 'polypeptide(L)'
;MAYSLETVVAEKFQTMISRAETNSRMKDFYDLYTILQGGKYNAEILDEAIKATFKNRQTNYMENHVAFSLAFAKNSNLNIRWNAFMKKLKIPTQLTFFEVMDYLQVKLKPYWENLK
;
A
#
# COMPACT_ATOMS: atom_id res chain seq x y z
N MET A 1 20.88 9.79 -6.66
CA MET A 1 20.72 8.37 -6.33
C MET A 1 19.41 7.92 -6.96
N ALA A 2 19.44 6.93 -7.87
CA ALA A 2 18.20 6.35 -8.37
C ALA A 2 17.53 5.64 -7.18
N TYR A 3 16.26 5.94 -6.91
CA TYR A 3 15.50 5.26 -5.86
C TYR A 3 15.35 3.79 -6.20
N SER A 4 15.64 2.90 -5.25
CA SER A 4 15.42 1.47 -5.44
C SER A 4 13.92 1.18 -5.50
N LEU A 5 13.57 -0.01 -6.01
CA LEU A 5 12.18 -0.47 -6.03
C LEU A 5 11.59 -0.51 -4.61
N GLU A 6 12.40 -0.91 -3.64
CA GLU A 6 12.07 -0.98 -2.23
C GLU A 6 11.73 0.40 -1.65
N THR A 7 12.48 1.46 -1.97
CA THR A 7 12.13 2.81 -1.55
C THR A 7 10.81 3.26 -2.18
N VAL A 8 10.54 2.89 -3.43
CA VAL A 8 9.24 3.22 -4.07
C VAL A 8 8.08 2.52 -3.36
N VAL A 9 8.24 1.25 -2.97
CA VAL A 9 7.25 0.53 -2.17
C VAL A 9 7.08 1.19 -0.80
N ALA A 10 8.17 1.54 -0.11
CA ALA A 10 8.13 2.17 1.20
C ALA A 10 7.38 3.51 1.20
N GLU A 11 7.64 4.39 0.23
CA GLU A 11 6.94 5.68 0.09
C GLU A 11 5.44 5.52 -0.20
N LYS A 12 5.08 4.56 -1.06
CA LYS A 12 3.66 4.26 -1.35
C LYS A 12 2.96 3.65 -0.15
N PHE A 13 3.63 2.76 0.57
CA PHE A 13 3.10 2.17 1.80
C PHE A 13 2.89 3.24 2.88
N GLN A 14 3.87 4.14 3.08
CA GLN A 14 3.72 5.27 4.00
C GLN A 14 2.56 6.17 3.61
N THR A 15 2.36 6.43 2.31
CA THR A 15 1.23 7.20 1.80
C THR A 15 -0.11 6.50 2.07
N MET A 16 -0.17 5.18 1.91
CA MET A 16 -1.34 4.36 2.24
C MET A 16 -1.71 4.49 3.72
N ILE A 17 -0.73 4.39 4.61
CA ILE A 17 -0.91 4.53 6.06
C ILE A 17 -1.35 5.96 6.42
N SER A 18 -0.59 6.97 6.01
CA SER A 18 -0.83 8.37 6.43
C SER A 18 -2.14 8.96 5.92
N ARG A 19 -2.58 8.59 4.70
CA ARG A 19 -3.81 9.13 4.12
C ARG A 19 -5.04 8.29 4.43
N ALA A 20 -4.88 6.99 4.65
CA ALA A 20 -5.96 6.05 4.93
C ALA A 20 -7.21 6.33 4.08
N GLU A 21 -8.37 6.58 4.71
CA GLU A 21 -9.67 6.73 4.04
C GLU A 21 -9.76 7.99 3.16
N THR A 22 -8.92 8.98 3.44
CA THR A 22 -8.83 10.20 2.63
C THR A 22 -7.91 10.03 1.40
N ASN A 23 -7.34 8.83 1.20
CA ASN A 23 -6.45 8.57 0.09
C ASN A 23 -7.21 8.61 -1.25
N SER A 24 -6.76 9.48 -2.15
CA SER A 24 -7.29 9.62 -3.52
C SER A 24 -6.33 9.05 -4.56
N ARG A 25 -5.13 8.62 -4.16
CA ARG A 25 -4.05 8.16 -5.06
C ARG A 25 -4.20 6.66 -5.34
N MET A 26 -5.26 6.29 -6.06
CA MET A 26 -5.56 4.87 -6.37
C MET A 26 -4.42 4.14 -7.09
N LYS A 27 -3.63 4.88 -7.88
CA LYS A 27 -2.44 4.35 -8.54
C LYS A 27 -1.41 3.78 -7.55
N ASP A 28 -1.27 4.35 -6.36
CA ASP A 28 -0.31 3.87 -5.38
C ASP A 28 -0.66 2.46 -4.89
N PHE A 29 -1.95 2.17 -4.67
CA PHE A 29 -2.42 0.82 -4.33
C PHE A 29 -2.19 -0.18 -5.46
N TYR A 30 -2.47 0.23 -6.70
CA TYR A 30 -2.23 -0.61 -7.88
C TYR A 30 -0.74 -0.92 -8.09
N ASP A 31 0.11 0.09 -7.95
CA ASP A 31 1.56 -0.06 -8.07
C ASP A 31 2.10 -0.96 -6.95
N LEU A 32 1.68 -0.76 -5.70
CA LEU A 32 2.04 -1.63 -4.58
C LEU A 32 1.66 -3.08 -4.86
N TYR A 33 0.41 -3.31 -5.29
CA TYR A 33 -0.07 -4.64 -5.62
C TYR A 33 0.77 -5.29 -6.70
N THR A 34 1.00 -4.58 -7.81
CA THR A 34 1.74 -5.10 -8.96
C THR A 34 3.21 -5.40 -8.63
N ILE A 35 3.87 -4.50 -7.90
CA ILE A 35 5.27 -4.68 -7.49
C ILE A 35 5.41 -5.85 -6.53
N LEU A 36 4.55 -5.89 -5.49
CA LEU A 36 4.62 -6.94 -4.46
C LEU A 36 4.20 -8.30 -5.01
N GLN A 37 3.25 -8.36 -5.94
CA GLN A 37 2.87 -9.60 -6.64
C GLN A 37 3.98 -10.09 -7.56
N GLY A 38 4.71 -9.17 -8.20
CA GLY A 38 5.84 -9.51 -9.06
C GLY A 38 7.03 -10.14 -8.32
N GLY A 39 7.17 -9.89 -7.01
CA GLY A 39 8.19 -10.54 -6.17
C GLY A 39 9.64 -10.15 -6.48
N LYS A 40 9.87 -9.11 -7.31
CA LYS A 40 11.21 -8.69 -7.76
C LYS A 40 11.85 -7.66 -6.84
N TYR A 41 11.76 -7.86 -5.53
CA TYR A 41 12.34 -6.97 -4.51
C TYR A 41 13.06 -7.80 -3.45
N ASN A 42 14.04 -7.20 -2.79
CA ASN A 42 14.71 -7.82 -1.65
C ASN A 42 13.94 -7.46 -0.36
N ALA A 43 13.58 -8.48 0.43
CA ALA A 43 12.78 -8.30 1.63
C ALA A 43 13.51 -7.54 2.75
N GLU A 44 14.82 -7.73 2.90
CA GLU A 44 15.65 -7.04 3.90
C GLU A 44 15.79 -5.55 3.53
N ILE A 45 16.10 -5.27 2.26
CA ILE A 45 16.19 -3.89 1.76
C ILE A 45 14.82 -3.19 1.86
N LEU A 46 13.72 -3.92 1.66
CA LEU A 46 12.37 -3.38 1.82
C LEU A 46 12.07 -3.01 3.28
N ASP A 47 12.42 -3.88 4.23
CA ASP A 47 12.25 -3.61 5.66
C ASP A 47 13.04 -2.36 6.10
N GLU A 48 14.31 -2.25 5.67
CA GLU A 48 15.14 -1.07 5.90
C GLU A 48 14.56 0.20 5.27
N ALA A 49 14.09 0.11 4.02
CA ALA A 49 13.49 1.23 3.32
C ALA A 49 12.20 1.70 4.01
N ILE A 50 11.34 0.78 4.47
CA ILE A 50 10.13 1.09 5.23
C ILE A 50 10.49 1.81 6.54
N LYS A 51 11.43 1.26 7.32
CA LYS A 51 11.90 1.89 8.56
C LYS A 51 12.43 3.31 8.33
N ALA A 52 13.27 3.49 7.32
CA ALA A 52 13.85 4.78 6.96
C ALA A 52 12.77 5.78 6.52
N THR A 53 11.87 5.40 5.61
CA THR A 53 10.81 6.26 5.11
C THR A 53 9.84 6.66 6.22
N PHE A 54 9.37 5.72 7.03
CA PHE A 54 8.41 6.02 8.10
C PHE A 54 9.02 6.94 9.16
N LYS A 55 10.29 6.72 9.53
CA LYS A 55 11.04 7.62 10.41
C LYS A 55 11.17 9.03 9.81
N ASN A 56 11.59 9.13 8.55
CA ASN A 56 11.78 10.42 7.87
C ASN A 56 10.47 11.20 7.70
N ARG A 57 9.35 10.48 7.52
CA ARG A 57 7.99 11.04 7.39
C ARG A 57 7.28 11.19 8.73
N GLN A 58 7.96 10.92 9.86
CA GLN A 58 7.39 10.99 11.22
C GLN A 58 6.09 10.20 11.37
N THR A 59 6.01 9.04 10.70
CA THR A 59 4.85 8.15 10.75
C THR A 59 5.13 7.06 11.78
N ASN A 60 4.54 7.21 12.96
CA ASN A 60 4.71 6.28 14.06
C ASN A 60 3.84 5.02 13.88
N TYR A 61 4.32 3.90 14.41
CA TYR A 61 3.52 2.69 14.53
C TYR A 61 2.28 2.94 15.41
N MET A 62 1.16 2.36 14.99
CA MET A 62 -0.09 2.33 15.74
C MET A 62 -0.68 0.94 15.64
N GLU A 63 -0.94 0.33 16.79
CA GLU A 63 -1.64 -0.95 16.86
C GLU A 63 -3.06 -0.80 16.28
N ASN A 64 -3.52 -1.83 15.55
CA ASN A 64 -4.86 -1.84 14.93
C ASN A 64 -5.13 -0.66 13.97
N HIS A 65 -4.10 -0.15 13.27
CA HIS A 65 -4.26 0.92 12.29
C HIS A 65 -5.34 0.59 11.23
N VAL A 66 -6.21 1.55 10.91
CA VAL A 66 -7.41 1.35 10.09
C VAL A 66 -7.11 0.73 8.72
N ALA A 67 -5.94 1.03 8.12
CA ALA A 67 -5.51 0.47 6.83
C ALA A 67 -5.41 -1.07 6.82
N PHE A 68 -5.29 -1.71 7.98
CA PHE A 68 -5.27 -3.17 8.17
C PHE A 68 -6.62 -3.76 8.61
N SER A 69 -7.69 -2.96 8.62
CA SER A 69 -9.03 -3.42 8.99
C SER A 69 -9.83 -3.93 7.78
N LEU A 70 -10.79 -4.81 8.06
CA LEU A 70 -11.76 -5.27 7.06
C LEU A 70 -12.68 -4.12 6.58
N ALA A 71 -13.01 -3.19 7.48
CA ALA A 71 -13.83 -2.02 7.16
C ALA A 71 -13.16 -1.14 6.10
N PHE A 72 -11.84 -0.98 6.19
CA PHE A 72 -11.06 -0.24 5.20
C PHE A 72 -11.04 -0.93 3.83
N ALA A 73 -10.76 -2.24 3.80
CA ALA A 73 -10.76 -3.03 2.56
C ALA A 73 -12.13 -3.04 1.85
N LYS A 74 -13.22 -2.88 2.61
CA LYS A 74 -14.61 -2.81 2.11
C LYS A 74 -15.17 -1.39 2.03
N ASN A 75 -14.34 -0.36 2.18
CA ASN A 75 -14.81 1.03 2.18
C ASN A 75 -15.41 1.41 0.82
N SER A 76 -16.69 1.80 0.82
CA SER A 76 -17.45 2.11 -0.40
C SER A 76 -16.87 3.29 -1.18
N ASN A 77 -16.41 4.34 -0.48
CA ASN A 77 -15.83 5.52 -1.12
C ASN A 77 -14.49 5.20 -1.81
N LEU A 78 -13.64 4.40 -1.17
CA LEU A 78 -12.40 3.93 -1.78
C LEU A 78 -12.67 3.01 -2.97
N ASN A 79 -13.65 2.10 -2.86
CA ASN A 79 -14.06 1.25 -3.98
C ASN A 79 -14.59 2.04 -5.19
N ILE A 80 -15.37 3.11 -4.97
CA ILE A 80 -15.82 4.00 -6.04
C ILE A 80 -14.62 4.67 -6.73
N ARG A 81 -13.66 5.20 -5.96
CA ARG A 81 -12.43 5.81 -6.50
C ARG A 81 -11.61 4.79 -7.28
N TRP A 82 -11.48 3.58 -6.77
CA TRP A 82 -10.77 2.47 -7.40
C TRP A 82 -11.39 2.10 -8.76
N ASN A 83 -12.71 1.91 -8.81
CA ASN A 83 -13.40 1.58 -10.05
C ASN A 83 -13.24 2.67 -11.11
N ALA A 84 -13.31 3.96 -10.70
CA ALA A 84 -13.06 5.08 -11.59
C ALA A 84 -11.61 5.09 -12.12
N PHE A 85 -10.64 4.72 -11.30
CA PHE A 85 -9.24 4.57 -11.69
C PHE A 85 -9.03 3.41 -12.67
N MET A 86 -9.57 2.22 -12.38
CA MET A 86 -9.47 1.04 -13.24
C MET A 86 -10.08 1.30 -14.63
N LYS A 87 -11.22 1.98 -14.70
CA LYS A 87 -11.85 2.38 -15.98
C LYS A 87 -10.92 3.28 -16.82
N LYS A 88 -10.14 4.16 -16.19
CA LYS A 88 -9.17 5.03 -16.90
C LYS A 88 -7.96 4.27 -17.41
N LEU A 89 -7.52 3.23 -16.71
CA LEU A 89 -6.39 2.39 -17.12
C LEU A 89 -6.71 1.50 -18.34
N LYS A 90 -7.99 1.31 -18.69
CA LYS A 90 -8.44 0.45 -19.81
C LYS A 90 -7.90 -0.99 -19.71
N ILE A 91 -7.66 -1.48 -18.50
CA ILE A 91 -7.20 -2.85 -18.26
C ILE A 91 -8.43 -3.77 -18.30
N PRO A 92 -8.40 -4.89 -19.05
CA PRO A 92 -9.53 -5.81 -19.14
C PRO A 92 -9.79 -6.60 -17.84
N THR A 93 -8.80 -6.68 -16.95
CA THR A 93 -8.90 -7.36 -15.66
C THR A 93 -9.77 -6.58 -14.67
N GLN A 94 -10.83 -7.22 -14.18
CA GLN A 94 -11.69 -6.70 -13.10
C GLN A 94 -11.05 -6.99 -11.74
N LEU A 95 -9.98 -6.26 -11.40
CA LEU A 95 -9.42 -6.31 -10.06
C LEU A 95 -10.21 -5.35 -9.16
N THR A 96 -10.79 -5.85 -8.07
CA THR A 96 -11.55 -5.05 -7.10
C THR A 96 -10.64 -4.42 -6.06
N PHE A 97 -11.11 -3.34 -5.41
CA PHE A 97 -10.34 -2.72 -4.33
C PHE A 97 -10.13 -3.68 -3.15
N PHE A 98 -11.13 -4.52 -2.87
CA PHE A 98 -11.05 -5.51 -1.81
C PHE A 98 -9.95 -6.54 -2.06
N GLU A 99 -9.85 -7.11 -3.27
CA GLU A 99 -8.79 -8.09 -3.61
C GLU A 99 -7.39 -7.48 -3.49
N VAL A 100 -7.24 -6.22 -3.92
CA VAL A 100 -5.97 -5.50 -3.75
C VAL A 100 -5.64 -5.31 -2.28
N MET A 101 -6.59 -4.81 -1.49
CA MET A 101 -6.35 -4.55 -0.08
C MET A 101 -6.12 -5.82 0.73
N ASP A 102 -6.84 -6.91 0.44
CA ASP A 102 -6.64 -8.21 1.10
C ASP A 102 -5.19 -8.69 0.89
N TYR A 103 -4.72 -8.66 -0.36
CA TYR A 103 -3.34 -9.00 -0.68
C TYR A 103 -2.32 -8.07 0.01
N LEU A 104 -2.53 -6.75 -0.08
CA LEU A 104 -1.62 -5.76 0.50
C LEU A 104 -1.56 -5.87 2.02
N GLN A 105 -2.69 -6.09 2.69
CA GLN A 105 -2.75 -6.28 4.13
C GLN A 105 -1.93 -7.49 4.55
N VAL A 106 -2.12 -8.64 3.88
CA VAL A 106 -1.33 -9.85 4.18
C VAL A 106 0.17 -9.63 3.95
N LYS A 107 0.54 -8.99 2.83
CA LYS A 107 1.95 -8.80 2.46
C LYS A 107 2.68 -7.74 3.29
N LEU A 108 2.00 -6.65 3.65
CA LEU A 108 2.63 -5.51 4.33
C LEU A 108 2.52 -5.57 5.85
N LYS A 109 1.62 -6.40 6.40
CA LYS A 109 1.43 -6.52 7.85
C LYS A 109 2.71 -6.89 8.62
N PRO A 110 3.54 -7.86 8.18
CA PRO A 110 4.79 -8.17 8.89
C PRO A 110 5.74 -6.96 8.98
N TYR A 111 5.85 -6.18 7.90
CA TYR A 111 6.67 -4.97 7.88
C TYR A 111 6.11 -3.86 8.77
N TRP A 112 4.78 -3.73 8.84
CA TRP A 112 4.13 -2.79 9.77
C TRP A 112 4.40 -3.15 11.23
N GLU A 113 4.25 -4.43 11.58
CA GLU A 113 4.45 -4.92 12.95
C GLU A 113 5.93 -4.84 13.38
N ASN A 114 6.87 -4.93 12.44
CA ASN A 114 8.29 -4.71 12.67
C ASN A 114 8.68 -3.25 12.99
N LEU A 115 7.75 -2.29 12.86
CA LEU A 115 7.98 -0.88 13.24
C LEU A 115 7.67 -0.59 14.72
N LYS A 116 7.20 -1.60 15.46
CA LYS A 116 6.86 -1.48 16.89
C LYS A 116 8.05 -1.05 17.74
#